data_AF-A0A6I5WTA3-F1
#
_entry.id   AF-A0A6I5WTA3-F1
#
_cell.length_a   1.000
_cell.length_b   1.000
_cell.length_c   1.000
_cell.angle_alpha   90.00
_cell.angle_beta   90.00
_cell.angle_gamma   90.00
#
_symmetry.space_group_name_H-M   'P 1'
#
loop_
_entity.id
_entity.type
_entity.pdbx_description
1 polymer ?
#
loop_
_entity_poly.entity_id
_entity_poly.type
_entity_poly.pdbx_seq_one_letter_code
_entity_poly.pdbx_strand_id
1 'polypeptide(L)'
;MSTFSFAATRRSLLAAAPLALAITLAACGGGNGNNQPPPVAVTPTPTPTPTPTPSPTPSPTGRDVSACLSQVIPGTGGATPASLVLPDTVKLNFGVASGFPNGRQLNDPVIDVTLAVLLLDMTKHSPALLAGLPLNPPADSAVTTTFPFFAPANGGQPSAGTGTAFNFRTDPASSYVRVDRMGQPAVATALIGTTMKNAFNDANPSDDAASTFVPEIVAQLTALHNALADDLIGLNLTPCSK
;
A
#
# COMPACT_ATOMS: atom_id res chain seq x y z
N MET A 1 55.35 27.85 -2.94
CA MET A 1 55.03 26.45 -3.30
C MET A 1 53.73 26.48 -4.07
N SER A 2 53.81 26.03 -5.32
CA SER A 2 52.86 26.21 -6.40
C SER A 2 51.72 25.21 -6.36
N THR A 3 50.52 25.60 -6.80
CA THR A 3 49.56 24.71 -7.46
C THR A 3 48.68 25.49 -8.42
N PHE A 4 48.36 24.83 -9.53
CA PHE A 4 48.10 25.39 -10.85
C PHE A 4 46.61 25.60 -11.14
N SER A 5 46.34 26.62 -11.96
CA SER A 5 45.03 26.94 -12.55
C SER A 5 44.80 26.08 -13.80
N PHE A 6 43.62 25.47 -13.92
CA PHE A 6 43.19 24.76 -15.12
C PHE A 6 42.08 25.55 -15.84
N ALA A 7 42.40 26.05 -17.03
CA ALA A 7 41.44 26.64 -17.96
C ALA A 7 40.78 25.53 -18.80
N ALA A 8 39.45 25.45 -18.74
CA ALA A 8 38.66 24.51 -19.55
C ALA A 8 38.45 25.07 -20.97
N THR A 9 38.99 24.37 -21.96
CA THR A 9 38.83 24.68 -23.38
C THR A 9 37.53 24.07 -23.90
N ARG A 10 36.62 24.92 -24.41
CA ARG A 10 35.44 24.49 -25.18
C ARG A 10 35.87 24.02 -26.57
N ARG A 11 35.42 22.84 -27.00
CA ARG A 11 35.35 22.48 -28.43
C ARG A 11 33.99 21.86 -28.76
N SER A 12 33.27 22.63 -29.56
CA SER A 12 32.02 22.30 -30.23
C SER A 12 32.25 21.22 -31.29
N LEU A 13 31.37 20.21 -31.34
CA LEU A 13 31.14 19.40 -32.52
C LEU A 13 29.63 19.34 -32.79
N LEU A 14 29.26 19.92 -33.93
CA LEU A 14 27.98 19.81 -34.60
C LEU A 14 27.85 18.39 -35.20
N ALA A 15 26.66 17.78 -35.13
CA ALA A 15 25.90 17.35 -36.32
C ALA A 15 24.76 16.36 -35.99
N ALA A 16 23.63 16.60 -36.68
CA ALA A 16 22.58 15.67 -37.11
C ALA A 16 21.53 15.15 -36.10
N ALA A 17 20.33 15.74 -36.20
CA ALA A 17 19.03 15.10 -35.97
C ALA A 17 18.34 14.92 -37.35
N PRO A 18 17.16 14.29 -37.51
CA PRO A 18 16.43 13.32 -36.67
C PRO A 18 16.01 12.05 -37.46
N LEU A 19 15.52 10.99 -36.80
CA LEU A 19 14.66 9.99 -37.45
C LEU A 19 13.44 9.70 -36.56
N ALA A 20 12.35 10.39 -36.88
CA ALA A 20 11.04 10.15 -36.30
C ALA A 20 10.41 8.92 -36.94
N LEU A 21 10.15 7.88 -36.14
CA LEU A 21 9.41 6.69 -36.57
C LEU A 21 7.93 6.88 -36.25
N ALA A 22 7.14 7.18 -37.27
CA ALA A 22 5.69 7.31 -37.20
C ALA A 22 5.05 5.92 -37.06
N ILE A 23 4.40 5.66 -35.92
CA ILE A 23 3.58 4.47 -35.70
C ILE A 23 2.18 4.75 -36.28
N THR A 24 1.87 4.15 -37.42
CA THR A 24 0.54 4.18 -38.02
C THR A 24 -0.38 3.19 -37.29
N LEU A 25 -1.30 3.70 -36.48
CA LEU A 25 -2.45 2.95 -35.98
C LEU A 25 -3.38 2.60 -37.16
N ALA A 26 -3.34 1.34 -37.60
CA ALA A 26 -4.35 0.80 -38.49
C ALA A 26 -5.64 0.54 -37.71
N ALA A 27 -6.58 1.48 -37.79
CA ALA A 27 -7.97 1.23 -37.45
C ALA A 27 -8.57 0.29 -38.51
N CYS A 28 -9.07 -0.87 -38.08
CA CYS A 28 -9.92 -1.71 -38.93
C CYS A 28 -11.37 -1.51 -38.46
N GLY A 29 -12.12 -0.74 -39.25
CA GLY A 29 -13.57 -0.61 -39.15
C GLY A 29 -14.20 -0.87 -40.51
N GLY A 30 -15.25 -1.70 -40.52
CA GLY A 30 -16.29 -1.70 -41.55
C GLY A 30 -16.28 -2.85 -42.55
N GLY A 31 -17.26 -3.75 -42.45
CA GLY A 31 -17.56 -4.75 -43.48
C GLY A 31 -18.90 -5.44 -43.24
N ASN A 32 -19.97 -4.82 -43.72
CA ASN A 32 -21.30 -5.43 -43.82
C ASN A 32 -21.29 -6.51 -44.91
N GLY A 33 -21.66 -7.75 -44.58
CA GLY A 33 -21.79 -8.82 -45.55
C GLY A 33 -22.56 -10.00 -44.96
N ASN A 34 -23.83 -10.13 -45.36
CA ASN A 34 -24.64 -11.31 -45.13
C ASN A 34 -24.02 -12.49 -45.88
N ASN A 35 -23.44 -13.45 -45.17
CA ASN A 35 -23.19 -14.79 -45.69
C ASN A 35 -23.29 -15.80 -44.54
N GLN A 36 -24.35 -16.60 -44.63
CA GLN A 36 -24.71 -17.68 -43.71
C GLN A 36 -23.59 -18.76 -43.70
N PRO A 37 -23.08 -19.18 -42.52
CA PRO A 37 -22.11 -20.26 -42.47
C PRO A 37 -22.76 -21.63 -42.71
N PRO A 38 -22.02 -22.61 -43.29
CA PRO A 38 -22.51 -23.97 -43.52
C PRO A 38 -22.73 -24.74 -42.21
N PRO A 39 -23.57 -25.79 -42.18
CA PRO A 39 -23.92 -26.51 -40.95
C PRO A 39 -22.69 -27.21 -40.34
N VAL A 40 -22.46 -26.94 -39.06
CA VAL A 40 -21.37 -27.52 -38.27
C VAL A 40 -21.77 -28.92 -37.83
N ALA A 41 -21.02 -29.94 -38.27
CA ALA A 41 -21.15 -31.29 -37.76
C ALA A 41 -20.62 -31.33 -36.30
N VAL A 42 -21.48 -31.68 -35.35
CA VAL A 42 -21.12 -31.85 -33.94
C VAL A 42 -20.47 -33.21 -33.72
N THR A 43 -19.15 -33.23 -33.58
CA THR A 43 -18.40 -34.37 -33.04
C THR A 43 -18.65 -34.44 -31.52
N PRO A 44 -18.94 -35.62 -30.93
CA PRO A 44 -19.14 -35.72 -29.49
C PRO A 44 -17.88 -35.30 -28.72
N THR A 45 -18.05 -34.37 -27.79
CA THR A 45 -17.01 -33.92 -26.86
C THR A 45 -16.49 -35.11 -26.03
N PRO A 46 -15.18 -35.40 -26.00
CA PRO A 46 -14.65 -36.42 -25.11
C PRO A 46 -14.92 -36.03 -23.64
N THR A 47 -15.43 -36.98 -22.88
CA THR A 47 -15.64 -36.85 -21.43
C THR A 47 -14.33 -36.44 -20.76
N PRO A 48 -14.31 -35.43 -19.87
CA PRO A 48 -13.11 -35.04 -19.16
C PRO A 48 -12.61 -36.20 -18.29
N THR A 49 -11.38 -36.64 -18.55
CA THR A 49 -10.64 -37.51 -17.64
C THR A 49 -10.53 -36.81 -16.29
N PRO A 50 -10.85 -37.47 -15.15
CA PRO A 50 -10.68 -36.85 -13.85
C PRO A 50 -9.21 -36.46 -13.64
N THR A 51 -8.98 -35.17 -13.48
CA THR A 51 -7.68 -34.64 -13.05
C THR A 51 -7.30 -35.31 -11.73
N PRO A 52 -6.09 -35.90 -11.60
CA PRO A 52 -5.65 -36.44 -10.33
C PRO A 52 -5.71 -35.33 -9.28
N THR A 53 -6.44 -35.57 -8.21
CA THR A 53 -6.49 -34.70 -7.04
C THR A 53 -5.05 -34.41 -6.60
N PRO A 54 -4.62 -33.14 -6.50
CA PRO A 54 -3.30 -32.83 -5.97
C PRO A 54 -3.19 -33.46 -4.59
N SER A 55 -2.19 -34.33 -4.42
CA SER A 55 -1.77 -34.79 -3.10
C SER A 55 -1.56 -33.56 -2.22
N PRO A 56 -2.04 -33.53 -0.96
CA PRO A 56 -1.78 -32.41 -0.08
C PRO A 56 -0.27 -32.20 0.01
N THR A 57 0.21 -31.11 -0.57
CA THR A 57 1.53 -30.58 -0.25
C THR A 57 1.55 -30.41 1.27
N PRO A 58 2.55 -30.94 2.00
CA PRO A 58 2.65 -30.69 3.43
C PRO A 58 2.58 -29.17 3.62
N SER A 59 1.53 -28.72 4.32
CA SER A 59 1.46 -27.33 4.76
C SER A 59 2.73 -27.11 5.56
N PRO A 60 3.58 -26.11 5.22
CA PRO A 60 4.58 -25.68 6.18
C PRO A 60 3.81 -25.39 7.47
N THR A 61 4.28 -25.91 8.60
CA THR A 61 3.79 -25.53 9.92
C THR A 61 4.11 -24.05 10.06
N GLY A 62 3.19 -23.21 9.56
CA GLY A 62 3.38 -21.78 9.47
C GLY A 62 3.50 -21.17 10.86
N ARG A 63 4.30 -20.11 10.98
CA ARG A 63 4.46 -19.41 12.26
C ARG A 63 3.12 -18.93 12.79
N ASP A 64 2.91 -19.12 14.08
CA ASP A 64 1.71 -18.62 14.76
C ASP A 64 1.87 -17.11 15.03
N VAL A 65 1.00 -16.31 14.41
CA VAL A 65 0.99 -14.83 14.54
C VAL A 65 -0.05 -14.33 15.55
N SER A 66 -0.72 -15.22 16.29
CA SER A 66 -1.72 -14.85 17.30
C SER A 66 -1.17 -13.87 18.35
N ALA A 67 0.08 -14.09 18.80
CA ALA A 67 0.79 -13.21 19.71
C ALA A 67 1.07 -11.82 19.09
N CYS A 68 1.36 -11.75 17.79
CA CYS A 68 1.57 -10.49 17.09
C CYS A 68 0.33 -9.60 17.10
N LEU A 69 -0.86 -10.18 16.98
CA LEU A 69 -2.13 -9.43 16.91
C LEU A 69 -2.70 -9.09 18.29
N SER A 70 -2.36 -9.87 19.32
CA SER A 70 -2.92 -9.76 20.67
C SER A 70 -2.00 -9.08 21.69
N GLN A 71 -0.73 -8.87 21.36
CA GLN A 71 0.20 -8.18 22.25
C GLN A 71 -0.23 -6.74 22.55
N VAL A 72 0.05 -6.31 23.78
CA VAL A 72 -0.18 -4.92 24.20
C VAL A 72 0.95 -4.05 23.66
N ILE A 73 0.59 -2.96 23.00
CA ILE A 73 1.54 -1.97 22.52
C ILE A 73 1.93 -1.05 23.70
N PRO A 74 3.22 -0.98 24.09
CA PRO A 74 3.67 -0.12 25.18
C PRO A 74 3.25 1.34 24.99
N GLY A 75 2.80 1.99 26.06
CA GLY A 75 2.43 3.40 26.05
C GLY A 75 1.04 3.74 25.48
N THR A 76 0.25 2.74 25.07
CA THR A 76 -1.07 2.95 24.45
C THR A 76 -2.26 2.77 25.40
N GLY A 77 -2.02 2.49 26.67
CA GLY A 77 -3.10 2.20 27.64
C GLY A 77 -3.81 0.87 27.41
N GLY A 78 -3.16 -0.09 26.73
CA GLY A 78 -3.69 -1.44 26.51
C GLY A 78 -4.14 -1.73 25.08
N ALA A 79 -3.87 -0.86 24.11
CA ALA A 79 -4.21 -1.14 22.73
C ALA A 79 -3.38 -2.31 22.17
N THR A 80 -4.03 -3.13 21.35
CA THR A 80 -3.40 -4.21 20.58
C THR A 80 -3.43 -3.87 19.09
N PRO A 81 -2.57 -4.50 18.26
CA PRO A 81 -2.59 -4.29 16.82
C PRO A 81 -3.96 -4.56 16.21
N ALA A 82 -4.62 -5.65 16.61
CA ALA A 82 -5.98 -5.95 16.17
C ALA A 82 -6.97 -4.82 16.50
N SER A 83 -6.94 -4.26 17.72
CA SER A 83 -7.85 -3.18 18.15
C SER A 83 -7.62 -1.82 17.46
N LEU A 84 -6.41 -1.62 16.90
CA LEU A 84 -6.07 -0.42 16.15
C LEU A 84 -6.45 -0.52 14.68
N VAL A 85 -6.39 -1.75 14.15
CA VAL A 85 -6.61 -2.03 12.73
C VAL A 85 -8.06 -2.35 12.42
N LEU A 86 -8.80 -2.93 13.37
CA LEU A 86 -10.18 -3.35 13.20
C LEU A 86 -11.09 -2.58 14.17
N PRO A 87 -12.14 -1.90 13.66
CA PRO A 87 -12.49 -1.73 12.25
C PRO A 87 -11.56 -0.74 11.52
N ASP A 88 -11.44 -0.88 10.19
CA ASP A 88 -10.64 0.00 9.34
C ASP A 88 -11.29 1.38 9.22
N THR A 89 -11.01 2.23 10.21
CA THR A 89 -11.65 3.53 10.41
C THR A 89 -10.64 4.56 10.88
N VAL A 90 -10.81 5.80 10.42
CA VAL A 90 -10.09 6.96 10.97
C VAL A 90 -10.83 7.43 12.22
N LYS A 91 -10.19 7.30 13.38
CA LYS A 91 -10.74 7.77 14.65
C LYS A 91 -10.42 9.25 14.83
N LEU A 92 -11.45 10.05 15.12
CA LEU A 92 -11.35 11.48 15.37
C LEU A 92 -11.43 11.77 16.86
N ASN A 93 -10.47 12.53 17.39
CA ASN A 93 -10.54 13.04 18.76
C ASN A 93 -10.75 14.56 18.73
N PHE A 94 -11.96 15.01 19.06
CA PHE A 94 -12.31 16.43 19.10
C PHE A 94 -11.93 17.12 20.41
N GLY A 95 -11.41 16.38 21.39
CA GLY A 95 -10.97 16.91 22.69
C GLY A 95 -9.53 17.41 22.72
N VAL A 96 -8.82 17.40 21.58
CA VAL A 96 -7.42 17.83 21.47
C VAL A 96 -7.28 19.04 20.55
N ALA A 97 -6.14 19.74 20.65
CA ALA A 97 -5.83 20.87 19.78
C ALA A 97 -5.88 20.47 18.29
N SER A 98 -6.18 21.44 17.42
CA SER A 98 -6.20 21.21 15.98
C SER A 98 -4.88 20.63 15.49
N GLY A 99 -4.97 19.52 14.78
CA GLY A 99 -3.85 18.75 14.24
C GLY A 99 -4.38 17.77 13.20
N PHE A 100 -3.56 16.82 12.78
CA PHE A 100 -4.08 15.76 11.93
C PHE A 100 -5.23 15.03 12.63
N PRO A 101 -6.31 14.66 11.91
CA PRO A 101 -7.54 14.19 12.54
C PRO A 101 -7.40 12.94 13.43
N ASN A 102 -6.34 12.14 13.19
CA ASN A 102 -5.95 10.97 13.97
C ASN A 102 -4.85 11.25 15.02
N GLY A 103 -4.51 12.52 15.25
CA GLY A 103 -3.46 13.00 16.16
C GLY A 103 -2.03 12.88 15.65
N ARG A 104 -1.79 12.29 14.46
CA ARG A 104 -0.44 11.98 13.96
C ARG A 104 0.12 13.05 13.03
N GLN A 105 1.29 13.59 13.29
CA GLN A 105 1.93 14.58 12.42
C GLN A 105 2.46 13.94 11.14
N LEU A 106 2.71 14.75 10.10
CA LEU A 106 3.26 14.25 8.82
C LEU A 106 4.59 13.51 9.00
N ASN A 107 5.39 13.92 9.99
CA ASN A 107 6.71 13.34 10.28
C ASN A 107 6.65 12.14 11.25
N ASP A 108 5.46 11.75 11.72
CA ASP A 108 5.38 10.58 12.59
C ASP A 108 5.76 9.33 11.78
N PRO A 109 6.63 8.44 12.31
CA PRO A 109 7.13 7.28 11.59
C PRO A 109 6.10 6.14 11.59
N VAL A 110 4.91 6.41 11.06
CA VAL A 110 3.74 5.53 11.18
C VAL A 110 4.03 4.14 10.62
N ILE A 111 4.64 4.07 9.44
CA ILE A 111 4.94 2.79 8.78
C ILE A 111 5.96 1.99 9.56
N ASP A 112 7.03 2.62 10.03
CA ASP A 112 8.06 1.94 10.83
C ASP A 112 7.49 1.40 12.14
N VAL A 113 6.65 2.19 12.82
CA VAL A 113 5.98 1.77 14.07
C VAL A 113 5.00 0.64 13.78
N THR A 114 4.18 0.73 12.73
CA THR A 114 3.26 -0.34 12.34
C THR A 114 4.01 -1.63 12.03
N LEU A 115 5.12 -1.55 11.29
CA LEU A 115 5.94 -2.71 10.94
C LEU A 115 6.58 -3.33 12.19
N ALA A 116 7.14 -2.51 13.09
CA ALA A 116 7.73 -2.99 14.34
C ALA A 116 6.69 -3.74 15.18
N VAL A 117 5.49 -3.16 15.31
CA VAL A 117 4.39 -3.72 16.09
C VAL A 117 3.82 -5.01 15.48
N LEU A 118 3.82 -5.15 14.15
CA LEU A 118 3.32 -6.36 13.47
C LEU A 118 4.37 -7.48 13.40
N LEU A 119 5.66 -7.15 13.45
CA LEU A 119 6.74 -8.12 13.27
C LEU A 119 7.46 -8.50 14.58
N LEU A 120 7.58 -7.60 15.54
CA LEU A 120 8.45 -7.79 16.72
C LEU A 120 7.65 -8.03 18.00
N ASP A 121 8.27 -8.76 18.94
CA ASP A 121 7.77 -8.93 20.30
C ASP A 121 7.94 -7.62 21.09
N MET A 122 6.82 -6.99 21.43
CA MET A 122 6.79 -5.70 22.16
C MET A 122 7.26 -5.80 23.62
N THR A 123 7.44 -7.01 24.16
CA THR A 123 8.09 -7.20 25.47
C THR A 123 9.62 -7.15 25.38
N LYS A 124 10.16 -7.25 24.17
CA LYS A 124 11.61 -7.26 23.88
C LYS A 124 12.06 -6.02 23.15
N HIS A 125 11.21 -5.46 22.29
CA HIS A 125 11.55 -4.35 21.39
C HIS A 125 10.59 -3.17 21.57
N SER A 126 11.11 -1.96 21.39
CA SER A 126 10.31 -0.75 21.35
C SER A 126 9.51 -0.68 20.04
N PRO A 127 8.26 -0.18 20.04
CA PRO A 127 7.53 0.16 18.81
C PRO A 127 8.31 1.12 17.89
N ALA A 128 9.23 1.93 18.44
CA ALA A 128 10.03 2.88 17.67
C ALA A 128 11.33 2.28 17.10
N LEU A 129 11.63 1.00 17.35
CA LEU A 129 12.92 0.38 17.00
C LEU A 129 13.25 0.55 15.50
N LEU A 130 12.31 0.22 14.62
CA LEU A 130 12.54 0.29 13.17
C LEU A 130 12.66 1.72 12.66
N ALA A 131 11.96 2.68 13.31
CA ALA A 131 12.05 4.10 12.97
C ALA A 131 13.45 4.68 13.26
N GLY A 132 14.19 4.07 14.19
CA GLY A 132 15.56 4.44 14.51
C GLY A 132 16.61 3.92 13.53
N LEU A 133 16.21 3.07 12.57
CA LEU A 133 17.12 2.56 11.56
C LEU A 133 17.29 3.59 10.43
N PRO A 134 18.51 3.79 9.88
CA PRO A 134 18.77 4.74 8.80
C PRO A 134 18.35 4.17 7.43
N LEU A 135 17.14 3.58 7.35
CA LEU A 135 16.59 2.99 6.13
C LEU A 135 15.68 3.97 5.38
N ASN A 136 15.11 4.95 6.08
CA ASN A 136 14.27 5.97 5.47
C ASN A 136 15.10 6.88 4.56
N PRO A 137 14.63 7.19 3.34
CA PRO A 137 15.30 8.14 2.48
C PRO A 137 15.32 9.54 3.13
N PRO A 138 16.32 10.38 2.81
CA PRO A 138 16.31 11.77 3.25
C PRO A 138 15.04 12.50 2.78
N ALA A 139 14.51 13.40 3.62
CA ALA A 139 13.40 14.24 3.25
C ALA A 139 13.76 15.12 2.03
N ASP A 140 12.81 15.28 1.12
CA ASP A 140 12.95 16.10 -0.09
C ASP A 140 12.77 17.59 0.20
N SER A 141 11.89 17.95 1.14
CA SER A 141 11.60 19.34 1.52
C SER A 141 11.15 19.47 2.97
N ALA A 142 11.40 20.64 3.57
CA ALA A 142 10.94 20.94 4.92
C ALA A 142 9.42 21.17 4.95
N VAL A 143 8.77 20.56 5.94
CA VAL A 143 7.33 20.68 6.20
C VAL A 143 7.06 21.85 7.16
N THR A 144 5.97 22.60 6.96
CA THR A 144 5.58 23.67 7.88
C THR A 144 5.11 23.12 9.23
N THR A 145 5.38 23.83 10.32
CA THR A 145 4.88 23.50 11.67
C THR A 145 3.51 24.08 11.96
N THR A 146 2.87 24.70 10.96
CA THR A 146 1.52 25.25 11.03
C THR A 146 0.67 24.61 9.95
N PHE A 147 -0.61 24.39 10.27
CA PHE A 147 -1.60 23.88 9.33
C PHE A 147 -1.54 24.68 8.01
N PRO A 148 -1.52 24.03 6.84
CA PRO A 148 -1.86 22.63 6.58
C PRO A 148 -0.71 21.60 6.70
N PHE A 149 0.46 21.98 7.24
CA PHE A 149 1.59 21.07 7.43
C PHE A 149 2.09 20.42 6.12
N PHE A 150 2.15 21.19 5.03
CA PHE A 150 2.68 20.72 3.75
C PHE A 150 4.03 21.35 3.45
N ALA A 151 4.89 20.60 2.77
CA ALA A 151 6.05 21.18 2.09
C ALA A 151 5.57 22.05 0.90
N PRO A 152 6.40 22.98 0.40
CA PRO A 152 6.14 23.64 -0.87
C PRO A 152 5.91 22.61 -1.98
N ALA A 153 4.98 22.90 -2.90
CA ALA A 153 4.70 22.01 -4.02
C ALA A 153 5.95 21.81 -4.89
N ASN A 154 6.16 20.57 -5.33
CA ASN A 154 7.24 20.23 -6.25
C ASN A 154 7.03 20.93 -7.61
N GLY A 155 8.00 21.75 -8.03
CA GLY A 155 7.97 22.49 -9.29
C GLY A 155 7.56 23.97 -9.15
N GLY A 156 7.28 24.62 -10.28
CA GLY A 156 6.80 26.00 -10.28
C GLY A 156 5.41 26.09 -9.66
N GLN A 157 5.29 26.83 -8.56
CA GLN A 157 4.01 27.09 -7.89
C GLN A 157 3.01 27.69 -8.91
N PRO A 158 1.84 27.08 -9.12
CA PRO A 158 0.68 27.86 -9.54
C PRO A 158 0.51 28.96 -8.49
N SER A 159 0.43 30.22 -8.93
CA SER A 159 0.24 31.36 -8.04
C SER A 159 -0.93 31.06 -7.10
N ALA A 160 -0.72 31.26 -5.79
CA ALA A 160 -1.74 31.11 -4.77
C ALA A 160 -2.81 32.18 -4.96
N GLY A 161 -3.69 31.98 -5.94
CA GLY A 161 -4.94 32.70 -6.03
C GLY A 161 -5.81 32.32 -4.85
N THR A 162 -6.51 33.28 -4.27
CA THR A 162 -7.64 33.04 -3.39
C THR A 162 -8.74 32.37 -4.22
N GLY A 163 -8.66 31.05 -4.37
CA GLY A 163 -9.69 30.27 -5.04
C GLY A 163 -10.99 30.41 -4.27
N THR A 164 -11.95 31.16 -4.81
CA THR A 164 -13.30 31.31 -4.25
C THR A 164 -14.34 30.48 -5.01
N ALA A 165 -13.95 29.89 -6.15
CA ALA A 165 -14.81 29.12 -7.03
C ALA A 165 -14.61 27.61 -6.85
N PHE A 166 -14.83 27.11 -5.64
CA PHE A 166 -14.89 25.66 -5.42
C PHE A 166 -16.22 25.12 -5.94
N ASN A 167 -16.17 24.31 -7.01
CA ASN A 167 -17.33 23.56 -7.48
C ASN A 167 -17.41 22.23 -6.71
N PHE A 168 -18.04 22.24 -5.54
CA PHE A 168 -18.33 21.02 -4.81
C PHE A 168 -19.45 20.26 -5.51
N ARG A 169 -19.21 18.99 -5.83
CA ARG A 169 -20.24 18.10 -6.37
C ARG A 169 -21.39 17.97 -5.37
N THR A 170 -22.63 18.09 -5.86
CA THR A 170 -23.85 17.98 -5.05
C THR A 170 -24.58 16.66 -5.26
N ASP A 171 -24.02 15.74 -6.06
CA ASP A 171 -24.60 14.42 -6.26
C ASP A 171 -24.71 13.65 -4.93
N PRO A 172 -25.76 12.84 -4.75
CA PRO A 172 -25.89 12.02 -3.55
C PRO A 172 -24.73 11.03 -3.43
N ALA A 173 -24.41 10.61 -2.20
CA ALA A 173 -23.35 9.62 -1.94
C ALA A 173 -23.55 8.32 -2.76
N SER A 174 -24.80 7.94 -3.05
CA SER A 174 -25.15 6.79 -3.88
C SER A 174 -24.73 6.90 -5.35
N SER A 175 -24.33 8.09 -5.82
CA SER A 175 -23.76 8.28 -7.16
C SER A 175 -22.29 7.89 -7.26
N TYR A 176 -21.63 7.66 -6.11
CA TYR A 176 -20.23 7.28 -6.02
C TYR A 176 -20.11 5.79 -5.69
N VAL A 177 -19.10 5.16 -6.29
CA VAL A 177 -18.67 3.81 -5.91
C VAL A 177 -17.44 3.95 -5.03
N ARG A 178 -17.40 3.20 -3.93
CA ARG A 178 -16.22 3.13 -3.10
C ARG A 178 -15.16 2.33 -3.83
N VAL A 179 -14.06 2.98 -4.20
CA VAL A 179 -12.95 2.33 -4.91
C VAL A 179 -11.97 1.71 -3.90
N ASP A 180 -11.80 2.37 -2.76
CA ASP A 180 -10.79 2.01 -1.79
C ASP A 180 -11.17 2.39 -0.36
N ARG A 181 -10.75 1.55 0.60
CA ARG A 181 -10.85 1.84 2.04
C ARG A 181 -9.46 2.00 2.62
N MET A 182 -9.19 3.18 3.17
CA MET A 182 -7.84 3.59 3.58
C MET A 182 -7.83 4.14 5.01
N GLY A 183 -8.60 3.53 5.93
CA GLY A 183 -8.52 3.88 7.35
C GLY A 183 -7.14 3.60 7.95
N GLN A 184 -6.51 2.51 7.50
CA GLN A 184 -5.19 2.01 7.85
C GLN A 184 -4.46 1.61 6.56
N PRO A 185 -3.85 2.58 5.85
CA PRO A 185 -3.29 2.35 4.52
C PRO A 185 -2.24 1.23 4.47
N ALA A 186 -1.41 1.09 5.51
CA ALA A 186 -0.39 0.04 5.59
C ALA A 186 -1.02 -1.37 5.63
N VAL A 187 -2.05 -1.55 6.44
CA VAL A 187 -2.77 -2.84 6.55
C VAL A 187 -3.52 -3.12 5.28
N ALA A 188 -4.31 -2.15 4.80
CA ALA A 188 -5.08 -2.33 3.59
C ALA A 188 -4.15 -2.72 2.43
N THR A 189 -2.98 -2.09 2.31
CA THR A 189 -2.02 -2.39 1.24
C THR A 189 -1.31 -3.73 1.41
N ALA A 190 -0.76 -4.02 2.59
CA ALA A 190 0.14 -5.16 2.79
C ALA A 190 -0.55 -6.44 3.26
N LEU A 191 -1.69 -6.33 3.95
CA LEU A 191 -2.35 -7.45 4.65
C LEU A 191 -3.72 -7.80 4.07
N ILE A 192 -4.17 -7.12 3.02
CA ILE A 192 -5.33 -7.52 2.22
C ILE A 192 -4.85 -7.94 0.84
N GLY A 193 -4.82 -9.25 0.60
CA GLY A 193 -4.38 -9.83 -0.66
C GLY A 193 -5.25 -9.43 -1.84
N THR A 194 -4.70 -9.57 -3.05
CA THR A 194 -5.33 -9.13 -4.31
C THR A 194 -6.71 -9.75 -4.54
N THR A 195 -6.91 -11.00 -4.13
CA THR A 195 -8.19 -11.73 -4.27
C THR A 195 -9.28 -11.16 -3.35
N MET A 196 -8.90 -10.61 -2.20
CA MET A 196 -9.82 -10.02 -1.21
C MET A 196 -9.96 -8.51 -1.34
N LYS A 197 -9.15 -7.86 -2.19
CA LYS A 197 -9.08 -6.39 -2.28
C LYS A 197 -10.43 -5.74 -2.60
N ASN A 198 -11.12 -6.21 -3.64
CA ASN A 198 -12.40 -5.64 -4.02
C ASN A 198 -13.46 -5.89 -2.95
N ALA A 199 -13.51 -7.11 -2.38
CA ALA A 199 -14.44 -7.43 -1.30
C ALA A 199 -14.20 -6.57 -0.04
N PHE A 200 -12.93 -6.33 0.31
CA PHE A 200 -12.55 -5.43 1.40
C PHE A 200 -12.99 -4.00 1.09
N ASN A 201 -12.68 -3.51 -0.11
CA ASN A 201 -13.05 -2.18 -0.56
C ASN A 201 -14.57 -2.01 -0.72
N ASP A 202 -15.34 -3.08 -0.88
CA ASP A 202 -16.80 -3.11 -0.98
C ASP A 202 -17.51 -3.36 0.38
N ALA A 203 -16.77 -3.62 1.46
CA ALA A 203 -17.31 -3.84 2.79
C ALA A 203 -17.48 -2.57 3.65
N ASN A 204 -18.29 -2.68 4.71
CA ASN A 204 -18.54 -1.64 5.69
C ASN A 204 -17.77 -1.88 6.99
N PRO A 205 -17.57 -0.86 7.85
CA PRO A 205 -16.94 -1.04 9.16
C PRO A 205 -17.59 -2.11 10.05
N SER A 206 -18.88 -2.39 9.86
CA SER A 206 -19.59 -3.47 10.56
C SER A 206 -19.05 -4.86 10.21
N ASP A 207 -18.57 -5.05 8.99
CA ASP A 207 -18.01 -6.32 8.51
C ASP A 207 -16.63 -6.56 9.13
N ASP A 208 -15.84 -5.49 9.30
CA ASP A 208 -14.57 -5.59 10.05
C ASP A 208 -14.84 -5.94 11.52
N ALA A 209 -15.88 -5.34 12.12
CA ALA A 209 -16.30 -5.65 13.49
C ALA A 209 -16.81 -7.10 13.61
N ALA A 210 -17.38 -7.66 12.54
CA ALA A 210 -17.73 -9.07 12.42
C ALA A 210 -16.52 -9.97 12.10
N SER A 211 -15.31 -9.41 12.07
CA SER A 211 -14.04 -10.12 11.80
C SER A 211 -13.95 -10.76 10.40
N THR A 212 -14.73 -10.27 9.42
CA THR A 212 -14.79 -10.83 8.06
C THR A 212 -13.41 -10.95 7.40
N PHE A 213 -12.53 -9.98 7.63
CA PHE A 213 -11.19 -9.92 7.01
C PHE A 213 -10.05 -10.41 7.91
N VAL A 214 -10.33 -10.81 9.16
CA VAL A 214 -9.31 -11.34 10.07
C VAL A 214 -8.57 -12.55 9.49
N PRO A 215 -9.25 -13.54 8.87
CA PRO A 215 -8.55 -14.69 8.29
C PRO A 215 -7.56 -14.30 7.19
N GLU A 216 -7.91 -13.34 6.33
CA GLU A 216 -7.02 -12.83 5.29
C GLU A 216 -5.80 -12.11 5.91
N ILE A 217 -6.03 -11.23 6.89
CA ILE A 217 -4.97 -10.52 7.60
C ILE A 217 -4.01 -11.50 8.27
N VAL A 218 -4.53 -12.52 8.95
CA VAL A 218 -3.73 -13.58 9.58
C VAL A 218 -2.93 -14.34 8.52
N ALA A 219 -3.55 -14.72 7.40
CA ALA A 219 -2.86 -15.44 6.32
C ALA A 219 -1.69 -14.63 5.74
N GLN A 220 -1.92 -13.35 5.41
CA GLN A 220 -0.86 -12.47 4.89
C GLN A 220 0.23 -12.20 5.93
N LEU A 221 -0.14 -11.98 7.19
CA LEU A 221 0.83 -11.76 8.27
C LEU A 221 1.67 -13.02 8.53
N THR A 222 1.07 -14.21 8.54
CA THR A 222 1.80 -15.48 8.62
C THR A 222 2.75 -15.65 7.44
N ALA A 223 2.34 -15.28 6.22
CA ALA A 223 3.22 -15.33 5.05
C ALA A 223 4.45 -14.41 5.22
N LEU A 224 4.25 -13.17 5.70
CA LEU A 224 5.35 -12.25 6.00
C LEU A 224 6.28 -12.80 7.09
N HIS A 225 5.74 -13.35 8.16
CA HIS A 225 6.55 -13.94 9.23
C HIS A 225 7.32 -15.18 8.78
N ASN A 226 6.73 -16.02 7.93
CA ASN A 226 7.45 -17.16 7.35
C ASN A 226 8.61 -16.69 6.45
N ALA A 227 8.45 -15.56 5.77
CA ALA A 227 9.45 -15.02 4.86
C ALA A 227 10.57 -14.22 5.54
N LEU A 228 10.29 -13.58 6.68
CA LEU A 228 11.19 -12.59 7.29
C LEU A 228 11.74 -12.97 8.66
N ALA A 229 11.17 -13.97 9.34
CA ALA A 229 11.53 -14.19 10.74
C ALA A 229 12.96 -14.68 10.95
N ASP A 230 13.53 -15.46 10.03
CA ASP A 230 14.94 -15.85 10.06
C ASP A 230 15.86 -14.64 9.86
N ASP A 231 15.54 -13.74 8.93
CA ASP A 231 16.24 -12.47 8.76
C ASP A 231 16.19 -11.60 10.02
N LEU A 232 15.00 -11.47 10.63
CA LEU A 232 14.83 -10.74 11.88
C LEU A 232 15.67 -11.34 13.02
N ILE A 233 15.68 -12.67 13.15
CA ILE A 233 16.49 -13.37 14.14
C ILE A 233 17.99 -13.19 13.85
N GLY A 234 18.39 -13.23 12.58
CA GLY A 234 19.76 -12.96 12.14
C GLY A 234 20.23 -11.55 12.49
N LEU A 235 19.31 -10.59 12.55
CA LEU A 235 19.54 -9.22 13.00
C LEU A 235 19.43 -9.05 14.53
N ASN A 236 19.33 -10.16 15.29
CA ASN A 236 19.17 -10.17 16.74
C ASN A 236 17.88 -9.47 17.22
N LEU A 237 16.86 -9.46 16.36
CA LEU A 237 15.51 -9.05 16.69
C LEU A 237 14.67 -10.27 17.08
N THR A 238 13.61 -10.04 17.85
CA THR A 238 12.73 -11.10 18.35
C THR A 238 11.38 -10.95 17.68
N PRO A 239 11.04 -11.83 16.72
CA PRO A 239 9.71 -11.83 16.13
C PRO A 239 8.64 -12.11 17.20
N CYS A 240 7.47 -11.52 17.04
CA CYS A 240 6.32 -11.82 17.90
C CYS A 240 5.72 -13.20 17.60
N SER A 241 5.96 -13.75 16.40
CA SER A 241 5.43 -15.04 15.99
C SER A 241 6.22 -16.21 16.60
N LYS A 242 5.55 -17.36 16.75
CA LYS A 242 6.10 -18.57 17.35
C LYS A 242 6.32 -19.65 16.30
#